data_AF-X1G0I5-F1
#
_entry.id   AF-X1G0I5-F1
#
_cell.length_a   1.000
_cell.length_b   1.000
_cell.length_c   1.000
_cell.angle_alpha   90.00
_cell.angle_beta   90.00
_cell.angle_gamma   90.00
#
_symmetry.space_group_name_H-M   'P 1'
#
loop_
_entity.id
_entity.type
_entity.pdbx_description
1 polymer ?
#
loop_
_entity_poly.entity_id
_entity_poly.type
_entity_poly.pdbx_seq_one_letter_code
_entity_poly.pdbx_strand_id
1 'polypeptide(L)'
;MSEDDVLMRDTFESLRPGPIREAVDGPFREMHAQPASAEDNLGGWESRFGWWSLPKDAWRLVVSAERSPGGGPQGRFVESRLTATVYDNIWLAKGDLAWRDVAVETTVTLLPPGDGWGGPAGLLFRFQDSRRHYAACVDEDGRAKILKRHGTGWDVLASAPASIETGEAFGIRVVMEGARLRASIGPVELQAEDGEFTHGCVGFVGARPARFGPVTVTALRGERDRLEAECRDAASRLEIKRKRYGKAVPWRKLDTRGFGSGRRIRLGDLTGDGRLDFLLLQIDPERPPALGCMTAMSADGEVLWQLGQPRPAPEIELSADGPAQVHDIDGDGRCEV
;
A
#
# COMPACT_ATOMS: atom_id res chain seq x y z
N MET A 1 11.24 14.66 -26.70
CA MET A 1 11.35 13.76 -25.54
C MET A 1 11.72 12.40 -26.09
N SER A 2 12.84 11.83 -25.66
CA SER A 2 13.29 10.50 -26.13
C SER A 2 12.46 9.42 -25.44
N GLU A 3 12.35 8.21 -26.01
CA GLU A 3 11.87 7.04 -25.25
C GLU A 3 12.69 6.82 -23.97
N ASP A 4 13.95 7.26 -23.98
CA ASP A 4 14.86 7.19 -22.84
C ASP A 4 14.39 7.98 -21.61
N ASP A 5 13.46 8.93 -21.75
CA ASP A 5 12.97 9.73 -20.62
C ASP A 5 11.81 9.05 -19.87
N VAL A 6 11.25 7.96 -20.40
CA VAL A 6 10.10 7.27 -19.79
C VAL A 6 10.54 6.51 -18.53
N LEU A 7 10.01 6.92 -17.38
CA LEU A 7 10.25 6.26 -16.09
C LEU A 7 9.30 5.08 -15.86
N MET A 8 8.06 5.21 -16.33
CA MET A 8 7.06 4.16 -16.25
C MET A 8 6.07 4.27 -17.40
N ARG A 9 5.73 3.15 -18.02
CA ARG A 9 4.56 3.01 -18.88
C ARG A 9 3.79 1.77 -18.47
N ASP A 10 2.59 1.95 -17.96
CA ASP A 10 1.73 0.86 -17.52
C ASP A 10 0.47 0.79 -18.38
N THR A 11 0.39 -0.26 -19.19
CA THR A 11 -0.77 -0.61 -20.04
C THR A 11 -1.67 -1.65 -19.40
N PHE A 12 -1.45 -1.94 -18.11
CA PHE A 12 -2.19 -2.90 -17.29
C PHE A 12 -2.07 -4.37 -17.71
N GLU A 13 -1.00 -4.73 -18.43
CA GLU A 13 -0.72 -6.12 -18.81
C GLU A 13 -0.40 -7.01 -17.61
N SER A 14 0.14 -6.43 -16.54
CA SER A 14 0.42 -7.14 -15.29
C SER A 14 -0.82 -7.47 -14.45
N LEU A 15 -1.99 -6.98 -14.85
CA LEU A 15 -3.27 -7.23 -14.17
C LEU A 15 -4.08 -8.26 -14.94
N ARG A 16 -4.79 -9.16 -14.26
CA ARG A 16 -5.81 -10.04 -14.83
C ARG A 16 -7.18 -9.34 -14.84
N PRO A 17 -8.07 -9.63 -15.79
CA PRO A 17 -9.44 -9.11 -15.77
C PRO A 17 -10.14 -9.45 -14.45
N GLY A 18 -10.82 -8.48 -13.84
CA GLY A 18 -11.46 -8.64 -12.53
C GLY A 18 -10.91 -7.72 -11.45
N PRO A 19 -11.23 -7.98 -10.17
CA PRO A 19 -10.81 -7.14 -9.04
C PRO A 19 -9.29 -7.00 -8.92
N ILE A 20 -8.84 -5.77 -8.68
CA ILE A 20 -7.44 -5.45 -8.35
C ILE A 20 -7.33 -5.55 -6.84
N ARG A 21 -6.87 -6.69 -6.35
CA ARG A 21 -6.83 -7.00 -4.91
C ARG A 21 -5.77 -8.04 -4.60
N GLU A 22 -5.44 -8.13 -3.33
CA GLU A 22 -4.73 -9.27 -2.76
C GLU A 22 -5.74 -10.39 -2.50
N ALA A 23 -5.32 -11.63 -2.68
CA ALA A 23 -6.15 -12.80 -2.46
C ALA A 23 -6.45 -13.00 -0.97
N VAL A 24 -5.44 -12.74 -0.13
CA VAL A 24 -5.54 -12.81 1.33
C VAL A 24 -5.46 -11.41 1.89
N ASP A 25 -6.61 -10.84 2.22
CA ASP A 25 -6.75 -9.53 2.84
C ASP A 25 -7.52 -9.66 4.17
N GLY A 26 -6.94 -9.15 5.26
CA GLY A 26 -7.53 -9.21 6.59
C GLY A 26 -6.54 -9.12 7.77
N PRO A 27 -7.04 -9.25 9.02
CA PRO A 27 -6.28 -9.03 10.25
C PRO A 27 -5.02 -9.90 10.37
N PHE A 28 -4.97 -11.02 9.68
CA PHE A 28 -3.78 -11.87 9.65
C PHE A 28 -2.56 -11.13 9.07
N ARG A 29 -2.73 -10.31 8.03
CA ARG A 29 -1.60 -9.58 7.43
C ARG A 29 -1.12 -8.38 8.25
N GLU A 30 -1.87 -7.95 9.27
CA GLU A 30 -1.40 -6.92 10.21
C GLU A 30 -0.16 -7.41 10.97
N MET A 31 -0.08 -8.71 11.24
CA MET A 31 0.91 -9.27 12.16
C MET A 31 1.75 -10.39 11.54
N HIS A 32 1.48 -10.78 10.29
CA HIS A 32 2.15 -11.89 9.62
C HIS A 32 2.57 -11.50 8.20
N ALA A 33 3.85 -11.72 7.89
CA ALA A 33 4.32 -11.68 6.52
C ALA A 33 3.87 -12.96 5.81
N GLN A 34 3.22 -12.80 4.66
CA GLN A 34 2.88 -13.90 3.77
C GLN A 34 3.55 -13.68 2.42
N PRO A 35 4.01 -14.76 1.76
CA PRO A 35 4.40 -14.69 0.35
C PRO A 35 3.25 -14.15 -0.50
N ALA A 36 3.58 -13.49 -1.61
CA ALA A 36 2.58 -13.15 -2.60
C ALA A 36 1.85 -14.41 -3.07
N SER A 37 0.53 -14.33 -3.17
CA SER A 37 -0.30 -15.41 -3.70
C SER A 37 -0.32 -15.35 -5.23
N ALA A 38 -0.38 -16.51 -5.88
CA ALA A 38 -0.63 -16.57 -7.32
C ALA A 38 -2.00 -15.97 -7.70
N GLU A 39 -2.92 -15.90 -6.74
CA GLU A 39 -4.24 -15.30 -6.89
C GLU A 39 -4.23 -13.77 -6.70
N ASP A 40 -3.12 -13.18 -6.24
CA ASP A 40 -2.99 -11.72 -6.13
C ASP A 40 -3.09 -11.08 -7.52
N ASN A 41 -3.82 -9.97 -7.60
CA ASN A 41 -4.04 -9.23 -8.83
C ASN A 41 -3.71 -7.74 -8.66
N LEU A 42 -2.54 -7.45 -8.09
CA LEU A 42 -2.11 -6.07 -7.84
C LEU A 42 -1.30 -5.47 -8.98
N GLY A 43 -0.49 -6.27 -9.68
CA GLY A 43 0.35 -5.76 -10.78
C GLY A 43 1.27 -4.60 -10.37
N GLY A 44 1.67 -4.52 -9.09
CA GLY A 44 2.43 -3.41 -8.52
C GLY A 44 1.62 -2.15 -8.18
N TRP A 45 0.30 -2.18 -8.37
CA TRP A 45 -0.61 -1.16 -7.86
C TRP A 45 -0.95 -1.42 -6.41
N GLU A 46 -1.04 -0.34 -5.65
CA GLU A 46 -1.46 -0.34 -4.25
C GLU A 46 -2.78 0.38 -4.11
N SER A 47 -3.62 -0.16 -3.23
CA SER A 47 -4.88 0.44 -2.82
C SER A 47 -5.17 -0.06 -1.42
N ARG A 48 -5.33 0.86 -0.46
CA ARG A 48 -5.76 0.53 0.91
C ARG A 48 -6.82 1.51 1.38
N PHE A 49 -7.98 0.98 1.74
CA PHE A 49 -9.11 1.73 2.30
C PHE A 49 -9.27 1.36 3.77
N GLY A 50 -9.38 2.36 4.64
CA GLY A 50 -9.60 2.15 6.08
C GLY A 50 -11.07 1.96 6.46
N TRP A 51 -12.00 1.96 5.49
CA TRP A 51 -13.43 1.94 5.75
C TRP A 51 -14.05 0.60 5.35
N TRP A 52 -14.39 -0.20 6.37
CA TRP A 52 -14.85 -1.59 6.22
C TRP A 52 -16.15 -1.77 5.43
N SER A 53 -16.92 -0.69 5.23
CA SER A 53 -18.19 -0.72 4.51
C SER A 53 -18.05 -0.42 3.01
N LEU A 54 -16.84 -0.06 2.52
CA LEU A 54 -16.60 0.03 1.08
C LEU A 54 -16.50 -1.37 0.46
N PRO A 55 -17.02 -1.58 -0.76
CA PRO A 55 -16.81 -2.80 -1.51
C PRO A 55 -15.33 -3.15 -1.64
N LYS A 56 -14.97 -4.40 -1.33
CA LYS A 56 -13.59 -4.92 -1.47
C LYS A 56 -13.09 -4.90 -2.92
N ASP A 57 -14.00 -4.87 -3.89
CA ASP A 57 -13.70 -4.84 -5.33
C ASP A 57 -13.86 -3.43 -5.91
N ALA A 58 -13.40 -2.41 -5.17
CA ALA A 58 -13.44 -1.00 -5.54
C ALA A 58 -12.87 -0.72 -6.93
N TRP A 59 -11.72 -1.36 -7.22
CA TRP A 59 -10.97 -1.24 -8.46
C TRP A 59 -10.97 -2.55 -9.22
N ARG A 60 -11.16 -2.48 -10.52
CA ARG A 60 -11.18 -3.67 -11.39
C ARG A 60 -10.49 -3.40 -12.71
N LEU A 61 -9.79 -4.40 -13.22
CA LEU A 61 -9.37 -4.41 -14.62
C LEU A 61 -10.53 -4.87 -15.50
N VAL A 62 -10.82 -4.10 -16.54
CA VAL A 62 -11.77 -4.43 -17.61
C VAL A 62 -11.03 -4.47 -18.95
N VAL A 63 -11.37 -5.47 -19.76
CA VAL A 63 -10.89 -5.59 -21.13
C VAL A 63 -12.07 -5.38 -22.07
N SER A 64 -11.96 -4.37 -22.93
CA SER A 64 -12.97 -4.11 -23.96
C SER A 64 -12.50 -4.74 -25.27
N ALA A 65 -13.20 -5.80 -25.71
CA ALA A 65 -12.87 -6.56 -26.92
C ALA A 65 -13.46 -5.93 -28.21
N GLU A 66 -14.49 -5.09 -28.10
CA GLU A 66 -15.17 -4.43 -29.20
C GLU A 66 -15.32 -2.94 -28.90
N ARG A 67 -15.28 -2.07 -29.92
CA ARG A 67 -15.77 -0.69 -29.78
C ARG A 67 -17.19 -0.77 -29.25
N SER A 68 -17.45 -0.26 -28.05
CA SER A 68 -18.82 -0.18 -27.52
C SER A 68 -19.75 0.44 -28.58
N PRO A 69 -21.03 0.05 -28.67
CA PRO A 69 -22.00 0.79 -29.48
C PRO A 69 -22.12 2.20 -28.88
N GLY A 70 -21.31 3.13 -29.40
CA GLY A 70 -20.94 4.39 -28.73
C GLY A 70 -19.47 4.81 -28.90
N GLY A 71 -18.60 3.99 -29.51
CA GLY A 71 -17.24 4.39 -29.91
C GLY A 71 -16.15 4.26 -28.86
N GLY A 72 -16.42 3.60 -27.72
CA GLY A 72 -15.43 3.42 -26.65
C GLY A 72 -14.14 2.70 -27.13
N PRO A 73 -12.95 3.09 -26.62
CA PRO A 73 -11.68 2.54 -27.08
C PRO A 73 -11.51 1.06 -26.69
N GLN A 74 -11.01 0.26 -27.64
CA GLN A 74 -10.57 -1.13 -27.39
C GLN A 74 -9.30 -1.10 -26.53
N GLY A 75 -9.20 -2.00 -25.55
CA GLY A 75 -8.01 -2.08 -24.69
C GLY A 75 -8.27 -2.56 -23.28
N ARG A 76 -7.25 -2.39 -22.43
CA ARG A 76 -7.27 -2.69 -21.00
C ARG A 76 -7.44 -1.39 -20.23
N PHE A 77 -8.36 -1.38 -19.28
CA PHE A 77 -8.66 -0.21 -18.46
C PHE A 77 -8.85 -0.60 -17.02
N VAL A 78 -8.49 0.31 -16.13
CA VAL A 78 -8.86 0.21 -14.71
C VAL A 78 -10.17 0.96 -14.52
N GLU A 79 -11.14 0.36 -13.85
CA GLU A 79 -12.41 1.01 -13.48
C GLU A 79 -12.51 1.13 -11.96
N SER A 80 -12.91 2.32 -11.49
CA SER A 80 -13.58 2.45 -10.20
C SER A 80 -15.09 2.27 -10.41
N ARG A 81 -15.73 1.52 -9.52
CA ARG A 81 -17.20 1.35 -9.48
C ARG A 81 -17.84 1.99 -8.27
N LEU A 82 -17.06 2.72 -7.49
CA LEU A 82 -17.52 3.29 -6.24
C LEU A 82 -18.22 4.63 -6.45
N THR A 83 -19.20 4.89 -5.60
CA THR A 83 -19.76 6.20 -5.28
C THR A 83 -19.35 6.51 -3.86
N ALA A 84 -18.46 7.49 -3.69
CA ALA A 84 -17.87 7.82 -2.41
C ALA A 84 -17.59 9.32 -2.31
N THR A 85 -17.41 9.79 -1.09
CA THR A 85 -16.94 11.14 -0.81
C THR A 85 -15.42 11.23 -0.92
N VAL A 86 -14.89 12.45 -0.99
CA VAL A 86 -13.44 12.73 -0.91
C VAL A 86 -12.79 12.25 0.40
N TYR A 87 -13.57 11.98 1.45
CA TYR A 87 -13.07 11.53 2.75
C TYR A 87 -12.91 10.01 2.85
N ASP A 88 -13.51 9.28 1.91
CA ASP A 88 -13.45 7.80 1.87
C ASP A 88 -12.11 7.28 1.34
N ASN A 89 -11.24 8.18 0.87
CA ASN A 89 -9.87 7.92 0.42
C ASN A 89 -9.82 6.85 -0.69
N ILE A 90 -10.58 7.05 -1.76
CA ILE A 90 -10.60 6.12 -2.89
C ILE A 90 -9.43 6.41 -3.83
N TRP A 91 -8.33 5.67 -3.67
CA TRP A 91 -7.13 5.81 -4.49
C TRP A 91 -6.63 4.45 -5.00
N LEU A 92 -5.88 4.49 -6.10
CA LEU A 92 -5.06 3.39 -6.61
C LEU A 92 -3.75 4.01 -7.08
N ALA A 93 -2.61 3.63 -6.50
CA ALA A 93 -1.32 4.27 -6.77
C ALA A 93 -0.24 3.26 -7.15
N LYS A 94 0.72 3.71 -7.97
CA LYS A 94 1.87 2.92 -8.40
C LYS A 94 3.04 3.85 -8.74
N GLY A 95 4.25 3.34 -8.58
CA GLY A 95 5.46 4.02 -8.99
C GLY A 95 6.49 4.11 -7.88
N ASP A 96 7.36 5.11 -8.00
CA ASP A 96 8.43 5.36 -7.04
C ASP A 96 8.13 6.64 -6.24
N LEU A 97 8.27 6.56 -4.92
CA LEU A 97 8.13 7.72 -4.03
C LEU A 97 9.21 8.77 -4.29
N ALA A 98 10.31 8.43 -4.94
CA ALA A 98 11.40 9.34 -5.23
C ALA A 98 11.12 10.31 -6.39
N TRP A 99 10.10 10.09 -7.22
CA TRP A 99 9.81 10.96 -8.37
C TRP A 99 9.40 12.37 -7.94
N ARG A 100 10.01 13.41 -8.53
CA ARG A 100 9.82 14.83 -8.23
C ARG A 100 9.32 15.62 -9.43
N ASP A 101 10.16 15.69 -10.45
CA ASP A 101 9.98 16.54 -11.62
C ASP A 101 9.68 15.65 -12.83
N VAL A 102 8.40 15.30 -12.97
CA VAL A 102 7.92 14.37 -14.00
C VAL A 102 6.68 14.92 -14.70
N ALA A 103 6.42 14.42 -15.91
CA ALA A 103 5.16 14.56 -16.61
C ALA A 103 4.40 13.23 -16.56
N VAL A 104 3.11 13.28 -16.27
CA VAL A 104 2.25 12.11 -16.16
C VAL A 104 1.06 12.28 -17.10
N GLU A 105 0.76 11.24 -17.86
CA GLU A 105 -0.30 11.23 -18.86
C GLU A 105 -1.18 10.00 -18.71
N THR A 106 -2.49 10.20 -18.86
CA THR A 106 -3.48 9.13 -18.89
C THR A 106 -4.75 9.61 -19.62
N THR A 107 -5.71 8.72 -19.80
CA THR A 107 -7.07 9.05 -20.22
C THR A 107 -8.06 8.66 -19.14
N VAL A 108 -9.15 9.42 -19.05
CA VAL A 108 -10.26 9.16 -18.12
C VAL A 108 -11.56 9.21 -18.90
N THR A 109 -12.48 8.31 -18.58
CA THR A 109 -13.88 8.34 -19.03
C THR A 109 -14.75 8.35 -17.79
N LEU A 110 -15.58 9.37 -17.63
CA LEU A 110 -16.61 9.37 -16.59
C LEU A 110 -17.68 8.35 -16.99
N LEU A 111 -18.03 7.44 -16.08
CA LEU A 111 -19.11 6.49 -16.29
C LEU A 111 -20.41 7.05 -15.70
N PRO A 112 -21.58 6.50 -16.09
CA PRO A 112 -22.85 6.88 -15.48
C PRO A 112 -22.76 6.85 -13.95
N PRO A 113 -23.35 7.85 -13.26
CA PRO A 113 -23.30 7.92 -11.81
C PRO A 113 -23.93 6.66 -11.20
N GLY A 114 -23.34 6.18 -10.11
CA GLY A 114 -23.90 5.08 -9.33
C GLY A 114 -24.85 5.57 -8.24
N ASP A 115 -25.28 4.67 -7.38
CA ASP A 115 -26.09 5.00 -6.21
C ASP A 115 -25.22 5.61 -5.11
N GLY A 116 -25.31 6.92 -4.86
CA GLY A 116 -24.63 7.58 -3.74
C GLY A 116 -24.08 8.97 -4.04
N TRP A 117 -23.26 9.48 -3.13
CA TRP A 117 -22.51 10.73 -3.34
C TRP A 117 -21.35 10.43 -4.28
N GLY A 118 -21.22 11.21 -5.35
CA GLY A 118 -20.04 11.17 -6.20
C GLY A 118 -18.94 12.11 -5.68
N GLY A 119 -17.74 11.91 -6.18
CA GLY A 119 -16.59 12.76 -5.88
C GLY A 119 -15.64 12.86 -7.08
N PRO A 120 -14.38 13.26 -6.86
CA PRO A 120 -13.43 13.44 -7.94
C PRO A 120 -13.06 12.13 -8.62
N ALA A 121 -12.95 12.18 -9.94
CA ALA A 121 -12.29 11.19 -10.77
C ALA A 121 -11.14 11.83 -11.53
N GLY A 122 -9.95 11.25 -11.44
CA GLY A 122 -8.78 11.80 -12.11
C GLY A 122 -7.46 11.18 -11.71
N LEU A 123 -6.39 11.90 -11.99
CA LEU A 123 -5.02 11.49 -11.77
C LEU A 123 -4.51 11.98 -10.41
N LEU A 124 -3.91 11.08 -9.63
CA LEU A 124 -3.13 11.40 -8.44
C LEU A 124 -1.66 11.61 -8.82
N PHE A 125 -1.03 12.60 -8.20
CA PHE A 125 0.39 12.88 -8.40
C PHE A 125 1.06 13.37 -7.11
N ARG A 126 2.38 13.14 -7.01
CA ARG A 126 3.14 13.24 -5.75
C ARG A 126 2.44 12.53 -4.60
N PHE A 127 1.91 11.33 -4.89
CA PHE A 127 1.22 10.52 -3.91
C PHE A 127 2.22 9.94 -2.92
N GLN A 128 2.14 10.36 -1.66
CA GLN A 128 2.96 9.83 -0.56
C GLN A 128 2.17 8.83 0.27
N ASP A 129 0.91 9.16 0.54
CA ASP A 129 -0.07 8.29 1.17
C ASP A 129 -1.50 8.82 0.95
N SER A 130 -2.49 8.12 1.53
CA SER A 130 -3.92 8.43 1.42
C SER A 130 -4.33 9.80 1.97
N ARG A 131 -3.44 10.49 2.69
CA ARG A 131 -3.69 11.80 3.31
C ARG A 131 -2.68 12.88 2.89
N ARG A 132 -1.72 12.56 2.01
CA ARG A 132 -0.69 13.47 1.50
C ARG A 132 -0.44 13.23 0.01
N HIS A 133 -1.14 13.99 -0.82
CA HIS A 133 -1.03 13.92 -2.28
C HIS A 133 -1.74 15.11 -2.94
N TYR A 134 -1.52 15.27 -4.24
CA TYR A 134 -2.37 16.12 -5.08
C TYR A 134 -3.21 15.28 -6.04
N ALA A 135 -4.27 15.89 -6.58
CA ALA A 135 -5.10 15.31 -7.64
C ALA A 135 -5.38 16.33 -8.74
N ALA A 136 -5.35 15.89 -10.00
CA ALA A 136 -5.88 16.60 -11.15
C ALA A 136 -7.12 15.84 -11.63
N CYS A 137 -8.30 16.40 -11.44
CA CYS A 137 -9.55 15.66 -11.56
C CYS A 137 -10.71 16.49 -12.08
N VAL A 138 -11.75 15.79 -12.53
CA VAL A 138 -13.10 16.35 -12.68
C VAL A 138 -13.92 15.94 -11.48
N ASP A 139 -14.63 16.89 -10.89
CA ASP A 139 -15.47 16.68 -9.70
C ASP A 139 -16.96 16.75 -10.06
N GLU A 140 -17.86 16.33 -9.16
CA GLU A 140 -19.31 16.29 -9.41
C GLU A 140 -19.94 17.67 -9.63
N ASP A 141 -19.26 18.75 -9.24
CA ASP A 141 -19.70 20.11 -9.53
C ASP A 141 -19.44 20.55 -10.98
N GLY A 142 -18.97 19.65 -11.84
CA GLY A 142 -18.71 19.90 -13.26
C GLY A 142 -17.45 20.74 -13.49
N ARG A 143 -16.53 20.77 -12.53
CA ARG A 143 -15.29 21.55 -12.62
C ARG A 143 -14.08 20.64 -12.70
N ALA A 144 -13.13 21.05 -13.54
CA ALA A 144 -11.76 20.57 -13.46
C ALA A 144 -11.07 21.25 -12.26
N LYS A 145 -10.28 20.49 -11.51
CA LYS A 145 -9.61 20.95 -10.29
C LYS A 145 -8.19 20.40 -10.17
N ILE A 146 -7.31 21.22 -9.60
CA ILE A 146 -6.11 20.75 -8.91
C ILE A 146 -6.43 20.78 -7.41
N LEU A 147 -6.42 19.62 -6.78
CA LEU A 147 -6.70 19.45 -5.35
C LEU A 147 -5.43 19.09 -4.59
N LYS A 148 -5.33 19.55 -3.33
CA LYS A 148 -4.33 19.09 -2.35
C LYS A 148 -5.05 18.39 -1.21
N ARG A 149 -4.57 17.19 -0.85
CA ARG A 149 -4.97 16.49 0.36
C ARG A 149 -3.84 16.57 1.38
N HIS A 150 -4.10 17.20 2.52
CA HIS A 150 -3.20 17.23 3.66
C HIS A 150 -3.95 16.86 4.95
N GLY A 151 -3.66 15.67 5.48
CA GLY A 151 -4.31 15.15 6.68
C GLY A 151 -5.79 14.86 6.40
N THR A 152 -6.68 15.64 7.00
CA THR A 152 -8.13 15.60 6.74
C THR A 152 -8.60 16.73 5.82
N GLY A 153 -7.74 17.70 5.51
CA GLY A 153 -8.09 18.88 4.72
C GLY A 153 -7.99 18.64 3.22
N TRP A 154 -8.89 19.27 2.46
CA TRP A 154 -8.89 19.32 1.00
C TRP A 154 -8.86 20.77 0.55
N ASP A 155 -7.78 21.17 -0.12
CA ASP A 155 -7.66 22.51 -0.70
C ASP A 155 -7.84 22.45 -2.21
N VAL A 156 -8.60 23.40 -2.77
CA VAL A 156 -8.68 23.62 -4.22
C VAL A 156 -7.60 24.63 -4.60
N LEU A 157 -6.52 24.17 -5.23
CA LEU A 157 -5.41 25.03 -5.64
C LEU A 157 -5.70 25.78 -6.94
N ALA A 158 -6.43 25.14 -7.85
CA ALA A 158 -6.89 25.74 -9.11
C ALA A 158 -8.19 25.07 -9.55
N SER A 159 -9.08 25.81 -10.20
CA SER A 159 -10.32 25.24 -10.75
C SER A 159 -10.94 26.07 -11.86
N ALA A 160 -11.47 25.41 -12.87
CA ALA A 160 -12.29 26.02 -13.92
C ALA A 160 -13.46 25.09 -14.31
N PRO A 161 -14.58 25.63 -14.83
CA PRO A 161 -15.64 24.80 -15.42
C PRO A 161 -15.09 23.88 -16.50
N ALA A 162 -15.56 22.63 -16.54
CA ALA A 162 -15.16 21.65 -17.54
C ALA A 162 -16.39 21.00 -18.17
N SER A 163 -16.58 21.19 -19.47
CA SER A 163 -17.62 20.52 -20.23
C SER A 163 -17.13 19.14 -20.65
N ILE A 164 -17.25 18.16 -19.75
CA ILE A 164 -16.87 16.77 -19.99
C ILE A 164 -18.14 15.92 -20.07
N GLU A 165 -18.33 15.24 -21.21
CA GLU A 165 -19.47 14.37 -21.43
C GLU A 165 -19.24 13.00 -20.78
N THR A 166 -20.29 12.45 -20.16
CA THR A 166 -20.24 11.11 -19.58
C THR A 166 -20.18 10.07 -20.70
N GLY A 167 -19.27 9.11 -20.60
CA GLY A 167 -19.03 8.08 -21.60
C GLY A 167 -17.95 8.44 -22.63
N GLU A 168 -17.56 9.71 -22.74
CA GLU A 168 -16.45 10.13 -23.60
C GLU A 168 -15.11 10.12 -22.84
N ALA A 169 -14.04 9.71 -23.53
CA ALA A 169 -12.70 9.73 -22.98
C ALA A 169 -12.05 11.10 -23.18
N PHE A 170 -11.42 11.62 -22.12
CA PHE A 170 -10.61 12.84 -22.16
C PHE A 170 -9.21 12.58 -21.60
N GLY A 171 -8.23 13.35 -22.07
CA GLY A 171 -6.86 13.26 -21.58
C GLY A 171 -6.66 14.02 -20.27
N ILE A 172 -5.83 13.48 -19.38
CA ILE A 172 -5.25 14.23 -18.28
C ILE A 172 -3.73 14.18 -18.41
N ARG A 173 -3.09 15.35 -18.49
CA ARG A 173 -1.63 15.49 -18.43
C ARG A 173 -1.25 16.43 -17.29
N VAL A 174 -0.40 15.96 -16.38
CA VAL A 174 0.14 16.78 -15.29
C VAL A 174 1.66 16.90 -15.45
N VAL A 175 2.18 18.12 -15.38
CA VAL A 175 3.62 18.42 -15.38
C VAL A 175 3.99 19.04 -14.03
N MET A 176 4.88 18.37 -13.30
CA MET A 176 5.39 18.78 -12.00
C MET A 176 6.83 19.28 -12.16
N GLU A 177 7.12 20.51 -11.76
CA GLU A 177 8.46 21.10 -11.86
C GLU A 177 8.71 21.99 -10.62
N GLY A 178 9.41 21.45 -9.63
CA GLY A 178 9.56 22.12 -8.33
C GLY A 178 8.20 22.36 -7.66
N ALA A 179 7.87 23.61 -7.31
CA ALA A 179 6.55 23.95 -6.77
C ALA A 179 5.48 24.17 -7.85
N ARG A 180 5.84 24.20 -9.14
CA ARG A 180 4.91 24.52 -10.23
C ARG A 180 4.19 23.26 -10.68
N LEU A 181 2.86 23.32 -10.63
CA LEU A 181 1.95 22.25 -11.01
C LEU A 181 1.12 22.74 -12.20
N ARG A 182 1.22 22.06 -13.34
CA ARG A 182 0.42 22.37 -14.54
C ARG A 182 -0.40 21.14 -14.92
N ALA A 183 -1.71 21.30 -15.11
CA ALA A 183 -2.60 20.21 -15.45
C ALA A 183 -3.47 20.58 -16.66
N SER A 184 -3.38 19.77 -17.71
CA SER A 184 -4.31 19.76 -18.83
C SER A 184 -5.35 18.68 -18.55
N ILE A 185 -6.63 19.05 -18.45
CA ILE A 185 -7.76 18.17 -18.11
C ILE A 185 -8.82 18.35 -19.20
N GLY A 186 -8.81 17.46 -20.20
CA GLY A 186 -9.62 17.62 -21.41
C GLY A 186 -9.30 18.95 -22.10
N PRO A 187 -10.28 19.86 -22.27
CA PRO A 187 -10.05 21.18 -22.88
C PRO A 187 -9.53 22.25 -21.90
N VAL A 188 -9.39 21.92 -20.61
CA VAL A 188 -9.07 22.89 -19.56
C VAL A 188 -7.60 22.85 -19.19
N GLU A 189 -6.94 24.00 -19.17
CA GLU A 189 -5.60 24.17 -18.62
C GLU A 189 -5.66 24.83 -17.24
N LEU A 190 -5.02 24.21 -16.25
CA LEU A 190 -4.91 24.70 -14.88
C LEU A 190 -3.45 24.82 -14.47
N GLN A 191 -3.16 25.80 -13.62
CA GLN A 191 -1.85 25.97 -13.01
C GLN A 191 -2.00 26.32 -11.53
N ALA A 192 -1.12 25.77 -10.70
CA ALA A 192 -0.93 26.13 -9.30
C ALA A 192 0.56 26.19 -8.96
N GLU A 193 0.89 26.88 -7.86
CA GLU A 193 2.22 26.88 -7.26
C GLU A 193 2.09 26.44 -5.80
N ASP A 194 2.52 25.21 -5.51
CA ASP A 194 2.51 24.61 -4.18
C ASP A 194 3.68 23.61 -4.08
N GLY A 195 4.55 23.82 -3.08
CA GLY A 195 5.76 23.03 -2.85
C GLY A 195 5.69 22.14 -1.61
N GLU A 196 4.51 21.93 -1.04
CA GLU A 196 4.35 21.18 0.21
C GLU A 196 4.71 19.71 0.04
N PHE A 197 4.20 19.07 -1.02
CA PHE A 197 4.66 17.76 -1.44
C PHE A 197 5.55 17.92 -2.67
N THR A 198 6.78 17.44 -2.58
CA THR A 198 7.80 17.59 -3.62
C THR A 198 8.10 16.31 -4.38
N HIS A 199 7.63 15.17 -3.87
CA HIS A 199 7.87 13.86 -4.44
C HIS A 199 6.72 12.89 -4.16
N GLY A 200 6.60 11.84 -4.98
CA GLY A 200 5.70 10.73 -4.71
C GLY A 200 5.29 9.96 -5.97
N CYS A 201 4.55 8.87 -5.74
CA CYS A 201 3.99 8.03 -6.78
C CYS A 201 2.91 8.76 -7.59
N VAL A 202 2.39 8.07 -8.61
CA VAL A 202 1.23 8.52 -9.39
C VAL A 202 0.09 7.54 -9.22
N GLY A 203 -1.11 7.92 -9.61
CA GLY A 203 -2.24 7.01 -9.50
C GLY A 203 -3.55 7.61 -9.97
N PHE A 204 -4.64 7.05 -9.46
CA PHE A 204 -5.99 7.47 -9.77
C PHE A 204 -6.78 7.72 -8.49
N VAL A 205 -7.58 8.78 -8.52
CA VAL A 205 -8.70 8.97 -7.59
C VAL A 205 -9.97 8.61 -8.33
N GLY A 206 -10.81 7.80 -7.71
CA GLY A 206 -12.00 7.23 -8.34
C GLY A 206 -13.19 7.23 -7.39
N ALA A 207 -13.51 8.39 -6.81
CA ALA A 207 -14.63 8.53 -5.88
C ALA A 207 -16.02 8.55 -6.56
N ARG A 208 -16.04 8.30 -7.88
CA ARG A 208 -17.23 8.09 -8.71
C ARG A 208 -16.92 7.01 -9.75
N PRO A 209 -17.94 6.39 -10.37
CA PRO A 209 -17.71 5.47 -11.49
C PRO A 209 -16.93 6.14 -12.61
N ALA A 210 -15.75 5.60 -12.90
CA ALA A 210 -14.84 6.14 -13.89
C ALA A 210 -13.91 5.04 -14.41
N ARG A 211 -13.49 5.18 -15.67
CA ARG A 211 -12.55 4.31 -16.35
C ARG A 211 -11.26 5.07 -16.64
N PHE A 212 -10.14 4.44 -16.38
CA PHE A 212 -8.80 4.99 -16.48
C PHE A 212 -8.00 4.18 -17.51
N GLY A 213 -7.38 4.89 -18.45
CA GLY A 213 -6.50 4.33 -19.47
C GLY A 213 -5.06 4.13 -18.99
N PRO A 214 -4.18 3.63 -19.87
CA PRO A 214 -2.77 3.47 -19.57
C PRO A 214 -2.15 4.74 -18.99
N VAL A 215 -1.17 4.58 -18.11
CA VAL A 215 -0.44 5.69 -17.51
C VAL A 215 0.99 5.71 -18.02
N THR A 216 1.48 6.90 -18.36
CA THR A 216 2.89 7.12 -18.74
C THR A 216 3.46 8.21 -17.86
N VAL A 217 4.62 7.93 -17.25
CA VAL A 217 5.40 8.85 -16.43
C VAL A 217 6.72 9.08 -17.13
N THR A 218 7.03 10.33 -17.41
CA THR A 218 8.23 10.76 -18.12
C THR A 218 9.03 11.71 -17.25
N ALA A 219 10.33 11.47 -17.11
CA ALA A 219 11.25 12.35 -16.43
C ALA A 219 11.30 13.71 -17.14
N LEU A 220 11.29 14.80 -16.35
CA LEU A 220 11.73 16.09 -16.86
C LEU A 220 13.26 16.18 -16.82
N ARG A 221 13.79 17.29 -17.33
CA ARG A 221 15.22 17.50 -17.51
C ARG A 221 16.01 17.28 -16.20
N GLY A 222 16.97 16.35 -16.23
CA GLY A 222 17.86 16.04 -15.11
C GLY A 222 17.25 15.12 -14.03
N GLU A 223 15.97 14.79 -14.11
CA GLU A 223 15.31 13.98 -13.09
C GLU A 223 15.80 12.52 -13.11
N ARG A 224 16.02 11.93 -14.29
CA ARG A 224 16.60 10.58 -14.40
C ARG A 224 17.99 10.51 -13.78
N ASP A 225 18.87 11.45 -14.13
CA ASP A 225 20.23 11.51 -13.60
C ASP A 225 20.22 11.65 -12.07
N ARG A 226 19.29 12.46 -11.53
CA ARG A 226 19.08 12.61 -10.09
C ARG A 226 18.65 11.29 -9.44
N LEU A 227 17.65 10.61 -10.00
CA LEU A 227 17.15 9.33 -9.48
C LEU A 227 18.27 8.26 -9.47
N GLU A 228 19.05 8.18 -10.54
CA GLU A 228 20.17 7.25 -10.63
C GLU A 228 21.28 7.56 -9.62
N ALA A 229 21.60 8.84 -9.42
CA ALA A 229 22.56 9.27 -8.41
C ALA A 229 22.08 8.92 -6.99
N GLU A 230 20.82 9.22 -6.66
CA GLU A 230 20.24 8.88 -5.35
C GLU A 230 20.21 7.36 -5.11
N CYS A 231 19.93 6.56 -6.15
CA CYS A 231 19.97 5.10 -6.08
C CYS A 231 21.38 4.58 -5.78
N ARG A 232 22.40 5.08 -6.50
CA ARG A 232 23.82 4.74 -6.24
C ARG A 232 24.25 5.11 -4.83
N ASP A 233 23.88 6.31 -4.35
CA ASP A 233 24.19 6.77 -3.00
C ASP A 233 23.47 5.94 -1.92
N ALA A 234 22.20 5.57 -2.16
CA ALA A 234 21.46 4.68 -1.27
C ALA A 234 22.12 3.30 -1.17
N ALA A 235 22.52 2.71 -2.30
CA ALA A 235 23.22 1.43 -2.35
C ALA A 235 24.56 1.48 -1.59
N SER A 236 25.36 2.53 -1.82
CA SER A 236 26.63 2.75 -1.12
C SER A 236 26.45 2.89 0.39
N ARG A 237 25.48 3.72 0.84
CA ARG A 237 25.15 3.87 2.27
C ARG A 237 24.70 2.54 2.90
N LEU A 238 23.90 1.76 2.19
CA LEU A 238 23.45 0.45 2.65
C LEU A 238 24.62 -0.53 2.80
N GLU A 239 25.55 -0.54 1.84
CA GLU A 239 26.76 -1.37 1.90
C GLU A 239 27.64 -0.99 3.10
N ILE A 240 27.89 0.30 3.32
CA ILE A 240 28.64 0.80 4.48
C ILE A 240 27.96 0.37 5.79
N LYS A 241 26.64 0.51 5.90
CA LYS A 241 25.90 0.04 7.08
C LYS A 241 26.03 -1.47 7.27
N ARG A 242 25.89 -2.27 6.20
CA ARG A 242 26.04 -3.73 6.25
C ARG A 242 27.44 -4.16 6.70
N LYS A 243 28.49 -3.40 6.39
CA LYS A 243 29.86 -3.68 6.88
C LYS A 243 30.04 -3.39 8.38
N ARG A 244 29.21 -2.53 8.97
CA ARG A 244 29.28 -2.20 10.41
C ARG A 244 28.62 -3.24 11.31
N TYR A 245 27.65 -3.99 10.79
CA TYR A 245 26.93 -5.00 11.54
C TYR A 245 27.44 -6.40 11.19
N GLY A 246 27.50 -7.29 12.18
CA GLY A 246 27.78 -8.71 11.94
C GLY A 246 26.76 -9.31 10.98
N LYS A 247 27.20 -10.25 10.14
CA LYS A 247 26.26 -11.02 9.31
C LYS A 247 25.43 -11.91 10.22
N ALA A 248 24.12 -11.90 10.03
CA ALA A 248 23.24 -12.90 10.64
C ALA A 248 23.72 -14.28 10.19
N VAL A 249 24.20 -15.08 11.13
CA VAL A 249 24.56 -16.48 10.91
C VAL A 249 23.52 -17.35 11.60
N PRO A 250 23.14 -18.49 11.00
CA PRO A 250 22.31 -19.47 11.69
C PRO A 250 23.00 -19.84 13.02
N TRP A 251 22.34 -19.59 14.14
CA TRP A 251 22.87 -19.97 15.45
C TRP A 251 22.50 -21.42 15.78
N ARG A 252 21.19 -21.72 15.82
CA ARG A 252 20.66 -23.04 16.17
C ARG A 252 19.35 -23.34 15.43
N LYS A 253 19.03 -24.63 15.34
CA LYS A 253 17.73 -25.15 14.92
C LYS A 253 17.14 -25.91 16.10
N LEU A 254 16.05 -25.40 16.67
CA LEU A 254 15.37 -25.99 17.82
C LEU A 254 14.07 -26.63 17.36
N ASP A 255 13.72 -27.79 17.92
CA ASP A 255 12.48 -28.48 17.61
C ASP A 255 11.39 -28.05 18.60
N THR A 256 10.36 -27.37 18.08
CA THR A 256 9.23 -26.88 18.87
C THR A 256 7.93 -27.58 18.46
N ARG A 257 7.99 -28.78 17.89
CA ARG A 257 6.79 -29.53 17.50
C ARG A 257 5.88 -29.76 18.71
N GLY A 258 4.59 -29.49 18.55
CA GLY A 258 3.57 -29.63 19.59
C GLY A 258 3.35 -28.39 20.45
N PHE A 259 4.41 -27.65 20.82
CA PHE A 259 4.33 -26.52 21.75
C PHE A 259 4.81 -25.17 21.18
N GLY A 260 5.19 -25.16 19.89
CA GLY A 260 5.61 -23.96 19.20
C GLY A 260 4.56 -22.86 19.26
N SER A 261 5.04 -21.63 19.38
CA SER A 261 4.27 -20.40 19.18
C SER A 261 4.72 -19.74 17.88
N GLY A 262 3.86 -18.95 17.22
CA GLY A 262 4.35 -18.02 16.22
C GLY A 262 5.11 -16.87 16.87
N ARG A 263 4.57 -15.66 16.82
CA ARG A 263 5.25 -14.44 17.27
C ARG A 263 5.24 -14.17 18.79
N ARG A 264 4.97 -15.18 19.62
CA ARG A 264 4.84 -15.04 21.08
C ARG A 264 5.94 -15.79 21.83
N ILE A 265 7.18 -15.42 21.53
CA ILE A 265 8.37 -15.88 22.26
C ILE A 265 8.80 -14.77 23.22
N ARG A 266 9.09 -15.11 24.48
CA ARG A 266 9.81 -14.25 25.42
C ARG A 266 11.21 -14.81 25.65
N LEU A 267 12.14 -13.92 25.99
CA LEU A 267 13.53 -14.26 26.25
C LEU A 267 13.88 -13.84 27.67
N GLY A 268 14.57 -14.71 28.39
CA GLY A 268 15.14 -14.42 29.71
C GLY A 268 15.88 -15.63 30.26
N ASP A 269 16.65 -15.44 31.32
CA ASP A 269 17.45 -16.50 31.94
C ASP A 269 16.60 -17.32 32.91
N LEU A 270 16.00 -18.40 32.42
CA LEU A 270 15.06 -19.24 33.17
C LEU A 270 15.78 -20.32 33.99
N THR A 271 17.08 -20.50 33.76
CA THR A 271 17.92 -21.48 34.46
C THR A 271 18.87 -20.85 35.48
N GLY A 272 19.09 -19.54 35.39
CA GLY A 272 20.07 -18.80 36.19
C GLY A 272 21.52 -19.04 35.73
N ASP A 273 21.73 -19.50 34.49
CA ASP A 273 23.06 -19.84 33.95
C ASP A 273 23.70 -18.68 33.14
N GLY A 274 23.01 -17.54 33.07
CA GLY A 274 23.41 -16.34 32.35
C GLY A 274 23.10 -16.37 30.85
N ARG A 275 22.45 -17.42 30.33
CA ARG A 275 22.05 -17.54 28.92
C ARG A 275 20.57 -17.22 28.76
N LEU A 276 20.21 -16.69 27.59
CA LEU A 276 18.80 -16.46 27.25
C LEU A 276 18.12 -17.78 26.90
N ASP A 277 17.12 -18.13 27.68
CA ASP A 277 16.15 -19.19 27.41
C ASP A 277 14.90 -18.62 26.73
N PHE A 278 13.99 -19.53 26.34
CA PHE A 278 12.80 -19.21 25.57
C PHE A 278 11.53 -19.60 26.32
N LEU A 279 10.58 -18.68 26.41
CA LEU A 279 9.21 -18.97 26.81
C LEU A 279 8.29 -18.88 25.59
N LEU A 280 7.68 -20.01 25.21
CA LEU A 280 6.75 -20.10 24.09
C LEU A 280 5.31 -20.09 24.58
N LEU A 281 4.49 -19.19 24.03
CA LEU A 281 3.12 -18.97 24.47
C LEU A 281 2.09 -19.38 23.40
N GLN A 282 1.25 -20.35 23.74
CA GLN A 282 0.11 -20.77 22.91
C GLN A 282 -1.19 -20.18 23.47
N ILE A 283 -1.89 -19.41 22.64
CA ILE A 283 -3.21 -18.85 22.97
C ILE A 283 -4.25 -19.97 22.88
N ASP A 284 -5.15 -20.00 23.85
CA ASP A 284 -6.33 -20.85 23.85
C ASP A 284 -7.27 -20.40 22.71
N PRO A 285 -7.49 -21.22 21.67
CA PRO A 285 -8.31 -20.82 20.55
C PRO A 285 -9.79 -20.67 20.89
N GLU A 286 -10.24 -21.30 21.98
CA GLU A 286 -11.63 -21.26 22.42
C GLU A 286 -11.89 -20.09 23.39
N ARG A 287 -10.84 -19.51 23.97
CA ARG A 287 -10.94 -18.43 24.97
C ARG A 287 -9.87 -17.34 24.80
N PRO A 288 -9.70 -16.74 23.61
CA PRO A 288 -8.73 -15.65 23.44
C PRO A 288 -9.08 -14.46 24.35
N PRO A 289 -8.09 -13.77 24.97
CA PRO A 289 -6.63 -13.93 24.82
C PRO A 289 -5.98 -14.88 25.85
N ALA A 290 -6.73 -15.79 26.49
CA ALA A 290 -6.19 -16.69 27.50
C ALA A 290 -5.07 -17.57 26.93
N LEU A 291 -4.11 -17.94 27.78
CA LEU A 291 -3.06 -18.90 27.44
C LEU A 291 -3.59 -20.32 27.63
N GLY A 292 -3.45 -21.16 26.60
CA GLY A 292 -3.74 -22.59 26.67
C GLY A 292 -2.52 -23.40 27.13
N CYS A 293 -1.32 -22.94 26.78
CA CYS A 293 -0.06 -23.57 27.17
C CYS A 293 1.09 -22.55 27.20
N MET A 294 1.98 -22.70 28.17
CA MET A 294 3.27 -22.05 28.26
C MET A 294 4.36 -23.13 28.34
N THR A 295 5.39 -23.01 27.53
CA THR A 295 6.53 -23.94 27.55
C THR A 295 7.81 -23.15 27.70
N ALA A 296 8.56 -23.41 28.76
CA ALA A 296 9.91 -22.93 28.94
C ALA A 296 10.89 -23.91 28.31
N MET A 297 11.82 -23.39 27.51
CA MET A 297 12.80 -24.17 26.77
C MET A 297 14.16 -23.50 26.90
N SER A 298 15.18 -24.29 27.20
CA SER A 298 16.54 -23.78 27.36
C SER A 298 17.12 -23.26 26.04
N ALA A 299 18.22 -22.52 26.12
CA ALA A 299 19.02 -22.11 24.97
C ALA A 299 19.49 -23.28 24.07
N ASP A 300 19.53 -24.51 24.58
CA ASP A 300 19.94 -25.72 23.86
C ASP A 300 18.75 -26.55 23.34
N GLY A 301 17.50 -26.15 23.65
CA GLY A 301 16.28 -26.79 23.16
C GLY A 301 15.67 -27.80 24.12
N GLU A 302 16.13 -27.87 25.37
CA GLU A 302 15.55 -28.75 26.38
C GLU A 302 14.31 -28.10 26.99
N VAL A 303 13.20 -28.83 27.08
CA VAL A 303 12.00 -28.34 27.76
C VAL A 303 12.27 -28.36 29.28
N LEU A 304 12.29 -27.18 29.89
CA LEU A 304 12.51 -26.99 31.32
C LEU A 304 11.25 -27.34 32.12
N TRP A 305 10.12 -26.78 31.67
CA TRP A 305 8.80 -27.05 32.21
C TRP A 305 7.71 -26.68 31.21
N GLN A 306 6.53 -27.22 31.40
CA GLN A 306 5.34 -26.93 30.60
C GLN A 306 4.13 -26.76 31.51
N LEU A 307 3.41 -25.65 31.36
CA LEU A 307 2.19 -25.33 32.11
C LEU A 307 1.01 -25.21 31.15
N GLY A 308 -0.05 -25.98 31.40
CA GLY A 308 -1.21 -26.08 30.51
C GLY A 308 -1.12 -27.26 29.55
N GLN A 309 -1.96 -27.26 28.51
CA GLN A 309 -2.02 -28.35 27.53
C GLN A 309 -1.74 -27.82 26.14
N PRO A 310 -0.63 -28.24 25.49
CA PRO A 310 -0.37 -27.84 24.12
C PRO A 310 -1.48 -28.36 23.21
N ARG A 311 -2.04 -27.48 22.40
CA ARG A 311 -3.03 -27.85 21.38
C ARG A 311 -2.37 -27.82 20.00
N PRO A 312 -2.85 -28.63 19.04
CA PRO A 312 -2.44 -28.49 17.66
C PRO A 312 -2.58 -27.04 17.21
N ALA A 313 -1.58 -26.54 16.48
CA ALA A 313 -1.65 -25.20 15.94
C ALA A 313 -2.91 -25.08 15.05
N PRO A 314 -3.73 -24.04 15.23
CA PRO A 314 -4.85 -23.79 14.32
C PRO A 314 -4.32 -23.50 12.90
N GLU A 315 -5.16 -23.74 11.89
CA GLU A 315 -4.83 -23.44 10.49
C GLU A 315 -4.49 -21.95 10.29
N ILE A 316 -5.15 -21.07 11.06
CA ILE A 316 -4.87 -19.64 11.13
C ILE A 316 -4.47 -19.30 12.57
N GLU A 317 -3.24 -18.82 12.75
CA GLU A 317 -2.75 -18.40 14.06
C GLU A 317 -3.55 -17.18 14.58
N LEU A 318 -4.02 -17.27 15.83
CA LEU A 318 -4.76 -16.19 16.45
C LEU A 318 -3.84 -15.01 16.79
N SER A 319 -4.32 -13.81 16.43
CA SER A 319 -3.74 -12.55 16.85
C SER A 319 -4.28 -12.14 18.21
N ALA A 320 -3.53 -12.48 19.26
CA ALA A 320 -3.78 -12.00 20.60
C ALA A 320 -2.46 -11.75 21.32
N ASP A 321 -2.45 -10.74 22.19
CA ASP A 321 -1.36 -10.49 23.11
C ASP A 321 -1.37 -11.57 24.19
N GLY A 322 -0.24 -12.28 24.33
CA GLY A 322 -0.07 -13.27 25.39
C GLY A 322 0.27 -12.56 26.72
N PRO A 323 -0.56 -12.69 27.77
CA PRO A 323 -0.37 -12.01 29.06
C PRO A 323 0.69 -12.71 29.93
N ALA A 324 1.91 -12.83 29.41
CA ALA A 324 3.06 -13.36 30.14
C ALA A 324 4.34 -12.62 29.75
N GLN A 325 5.25 -12.49 30.71
CA GLN A 325 6.56 -11.84 30.57
C GLN A 325 7.62 -12.70 31.25
N VAL A 326 8.89 -12.36 31.03
CA VAL A 326 10.01 -12.95 31.74
C VAL A 326 10.79 -11.79 32.36
N HIS A 327 10.90 -11.78 33.69
CA HIS A 327 11.57 -10.69 34.39
C HIS A 327 12.04 -11.14 35.77
N ASP A 328 13.16 -10.59 36.23
CA ASP A 328 13.60 -10.66 37.63
C ASP A 328 12.79 -9.65 38.44
N ILE A 329 11.66 -10.09 38.99
CA ILE A 329 10.67 -9.20 39.61
C ILE A 329 11.10 -8.76 41.00
N ASP A 330 11.91 -9.56 41.69
CA ASP A 330 12.34 -9.30 43.07
C ASP A 330 13.81 -8.88 43.19
N GLY A 331 14.58 -8.93 42.10
CA GLY A 331 15.95 -8.46 42.00
C GLY A 331 16.99 -9.46 42.49
N ASP A 332 16.66 -10.76 42.59
CA ASP A 332 17.56 -11.80 43.08
C ASP A 332 18.53 -12.33 42.00
N GLY A 333 18.39 -11.85 40.76
CA GLY A 333 19.19 -12.26 39.61
C GLY A 333 18.63 -13.46 38.84
N ARG A 334 17.46 -13.98 39.20
CA ARG A 334 16.74 -15.04 38.48
C ARG A 334 15.50 -14.45 37.81
N CYS A 335 15.10 -15.00 36.67
CA CYS A 335 13.89 -14.53 36.00
C CYS A 335 12.66 -15.35 36.42
N GLU A 336 11.60 -14.67 36.85
CA GLU A 336 10.25 -15.22 37.00
C GLU A 336 9.47 -15.13 35.68
N VAL A 337 8.41 -15.94 35.61
CA VAL A 337 7.42 -15.97 34.52
C VAL A 337 6.02 -15.69 35.05
#